data_AF-A0A525KQ21-F1
#
_entry.id   AF-A0A525KQ21-F1
#
_cell.length_a   1.000
_cell.length_b   1.000
_cell.length_c   1.000
_cell.angle_alpha   90.00
_cell.angle_beta   90.00
_cell.angle_gamma   90.00
#
_symmetry.space_group_name_H-M   'P 1'
#
loop_
_entity.id
_entity.type
_entity.pdbx_description
1 polymer ?
#
loop_
_entity_poly.entity_id
_entity_poly.type
_entity_poly.pdbx_seq_one_letter_code
_entity_poly.pdbx_strand_id
1 'polypeptide(L)'
;MSIADLFNLNTPARYLAKRQHKHPPIYQPTPANWQGLFGVALAMSTPELQAMVARGEIVSGEVGELSPSTYVTRHGRGYAIEMHSGEMRLIYSAARAIAASDDGRFRDAEASSLSAESVEAKIAELFGNFDVHGVATSQAFPATAAQRAWADAIACNAECFLLLHELAHIHNGDLTRPPGDEAEVRRREAAADATACGWLVDYVLAPKPGGPQRQMLYAGAEFGLRVRMAMEAFGLKFNATHPSAGDRVAAMRERLRAAAGSRTFYAIANTSLAFDQMWRAVERIRQGLEPKYEPGLDDVLASLRTLTVEFLRANDEGVREAILDTAKRDFRDLPKELRAAVRRQAGEVFEPGVAEYEFFLALLSASDPEGSPA
;
A
#
# COMPACT_ATOMS: atom_id res chain seq x y z
N MET A 1 -21.58 40.08 -3.88
CA MET A 1 -20.76 39.42 -4.92
C MET A 1 -20.16 40.53 -5.77
N SER A 2 -18.85 40.72 -5.75
CA SER A 2 -18.24 41.85 -6.47
C SER A 2 -18.06 41.51 -7.96
N ILE A 3 -18.01 42.53 -8.83
CA ILE A 3 -17.68 42.35 -10.26
C ILE A 3 -16.27 41.73 -10.41
N ALA A 4 -15.36 41.96 -9.46
CA ALA A 4 -14.05 41.33 -9.43
C ALA A 4 -14.12 39.81 -9.17
N ASP A 5 -15.15 39.31 -8.45
CA ASP A 5 -15.37 37.87 -8.26
C ASP A 5 -15.90 37.20 -9.54
N LEU A 6 -16.60 37.94 -10.41
CA LEU A 6 -17.11 37.45 -11.70
C LEU A 6 -15.98 37.30 -12.75
N PHE A 7 -14.89 38.06 -12.59
CA PHE A 7 -13.68 37.93 -13.41
C PHE A 7 -12.53 37.26 -12.67
N ASN A 8 -12.80 36.56 -11.55
CA ASN A 8 -11.76 35.89 -10.79
C ASN A 8 -11.30 34.64 -11.56
N LEU A 9 -10.30 34.85 -12.43
CA LEU A 9 -9.70 33.89 -13.35
C LEU A 9 -9.05 32.68 -12.65
N ASN A 10 -9.04 32.62 -11.32
CA ASN A 10 -8.42 31.56 -10.52
C ASN A 10 -9.38 30.37 -10.31
N THR A 11 -9.78 29.71 -11.40
CA THR A 11 -10.45 28.41 -11.31
C THR A 11 -9.41 27.31 -11.06
N PRO A 12 -9.79 26.21 -10.39
CA PRO A 12 -8.90 25.07 -10.21
C PRO A 12 -8.38 24.51 -11.54
N ALA A 13 -9.24 24.40 -12.55
CA ALA A 13 -8.87 23.91 -13.88
C ALA A 13 -7.79 24.77 -14.55
N ARG A 14 -7.91 26.11 -14.48
CA ARG A 14 -6.92 27.01 -15.06
C ARG A 14 -5.60 26.94 -14.31
N TYR A 15 -5.67 26.84 -12.99
CA TYR A 15 -4.49 26.66 -12.14
C TYR A 15 -3.73 25.39 -12.53
N LEU A 16 -4.42 24.25 -12.57
CA LEU A 16 -3.81 22.96 -12.92
C LEU A 16 -3.26 22.97 -14.35
N ALA A 17 -3.99 23.50 -15.33
CA ALA A 17 -3.51 23.63 -16.70
C ALA A 17 -2.23 24.49 -16.80
N LYS A 18 -2.13 25.55 -16.02
CA LYS A 18 -0.90 26.37 -15.93
C LYS A 18 0.26 25.58 -15.32
N ARG A 19 -0.01 24.81 -14.26
CA ARG A 19 0.99 23.94 -13.61
C ARG A 19 1.50 22.89 -14.60
N GLN A 20 0.60 22.19 -15.31
CA GLN A 20 0.93 21.20 -16.33
C GLN A 20 1.62 21.78 -17.56
N HIS A 21 1.31 23.01 -17.96
CA HIS A 21 2.05 23.68 -19.03
C HIS A 21 3.51 23.95 -18.63
N LYS A 22 3.73 24.36 -17.38
CA LYS A 22 5.08 24.61 -16.84
C LYS A 22 5.85 23.31 -16.56
N HIS A 23 5.14 22.28 -16.08
CA HIS A 23 5.67 20.98 -15.69
C HIS A 23 4.80 19.89 -16.34
N PRO A 24 5.07 19.52 -17.61
CA PRO A 24 4.27 18.54 -18.34
C PRO A 24 4.22 17.17 -17.66
N PRO A 25 3.05 16.51 -17.58
CA PRO A 25 2.92 15.14 -17.06
C PRO A 25 3.90 14.15 -17.71
N ILE A 26 4.42 13.20 -16.95
CA ILE A 26 5.42 12.21 -17.39
C ILE A 26 4.84 10.79 -17.37
N TYR A 27 4.08 10.42 -16.34
CA TYR A 27 3.63 9.04 -16.08
C TYR A 27 2.24 8.74 -16.64
N GLN A 28 1.33 9.70 -16.55
CA GLN A 28 -0.03 9.65 -17.06
C GLN A 28 -0.18 10.70 -18.17
N PRO A 29 0.50 10.51 -19.32
CA PRO A 29 0.59 11.54 -20.37
C PRO A 29 -0.76 11.81 -21.04
N THR A 30 -1.75 10.95 -20.86
CA THR A 30 -3.09 11.12 -21.42
C THR A 30 -4.10 11.48 -20.34
N PRO A 31 -5.05 12.38 -20.63
CA PRO A 31 -6.16 12.66 -19.73
C PRO A 31 -6.97 11.40 -19.36
N ALA A 32 -7.08 10.44 -20.27
CA ALA A 32 -7.83 9.21 -20.05
C ALA A 32 -7.22 8.34 -18.94
N ASN A 33 -5.89 8.20 -18.92
CA ASN A 33 -5.23 7.40 -17.87
C ASN A 33 -5.40 8.05 -16.50
N TRP A 34 -5.19 9.36 -16.42
CA TRP A 34 -5.39 10.11 -15.18
C TRP A 34 -6.85 10.06 -14.68
N GLN A 35 -7.82 10.21 -15.60
CA GLN A 35 -9.24 10.07 -15.28
C GLN A 35 -9.59 8.67 -14.79
N GLY A 36 -8.94 7.63 -15.32
CA GLY A 36 -9.06 6.26 -14.79
C GLY A 36 -8.58 6.17 -13.34
N LEU A 37 -7.38 6.66 -13.06
CA LEU A 37 -6.78 6.67 -11.72
C LEU A 37 -7.63 7.48 -10.71
N PHE A 38 -7.90 8.75 -11.02
CA PHE A 38 -8.68 9.62 -10.15
C PHE A 38 -10.14 9.16 -10.03
N GLY A 39 -10.71 8.59 -11.08
CA GLY A 39 -12.06 8.02 -11.09
C GLY A 39 -12.22 6.86 -10.11
N VAL A 40 -11.21 5.99 -9.96
CA VAL A 40 -11.21 4.92 -8.96
C VAL A 40 -11.22 5.49 -7.54
N ALA A 41 -10.36 6.47 -7.24
CA ALA A 41 -10.36 7.14 -5.94
C ALA A 41 -11.70 7.83 -5.65
N LEU A 42 -12.24 8.54 -6.63
CA LEU A 42 -13.52 9.25 -6.52
C LEU A 42 -14.71 8.30 -6.31
N ALA A 43 -14.70 7.13 -6.96
CA ALA A 43 -15.74 6.11 -6.80
C ALA A 43 -15.78 5.48 -5.40
N MET A 44 -14.66 5.50 -4.67
CA MET A 44 -14.60 5.08 -3.26
C MET A 44 -15.06 6.18 -2.30
N SER A 45 -15.03 7.45 -2.73
CA SER A 45 -15.40 8.62 -1.92
C SER A 45 -16.92 8.88 -1.89
N THR A 46 -17.33 10.01 -1.31
CA THR A 46 -18.75 10.32 -1.11
C THR A 46 -19.45 10.87 -2.37
N PRO A 47 -20.79 10.71 -2.49
CA PRO A 47 -21.56 11.29 -3.58
C PRO A 47 -21.42 12.81 -3.72
N GLU A 48 -21.20 13.53 -2.61
CA GLU A 48 -21.01 14.97 -2.61
C GLU A 48 -19.72 15.35 -3.35
N LEU A 49 -18.61 14.65 -3.10
CA LEU A 49 -17.34 14.86 -3.80
C LEU A 49 -17.47 14.53 -5.29
N GLN A 50 -18.16 13.44 -5.63
CA GLN A 50 -18.49 13.08 -7.02
C GLN A 50 -19.24 14.21 -7.72
N ALA A 51 -20.25 14.79 -7.06
CA ALA A 51 -21.01 15.92 -7.59
C ALA A 51 -20.15 17.19 -7.74
N MET A 52 -19.20 17.44 -6.83
CA MET A 52 -18.26 18.56 -6.94
C MET A 52 -17.32 18.40 -8.14
N VAL A 53 -16.78 17.19 -8.38
CA VAL A 53 -15.99 16.90 -9.59
C VAL A 53 -16.82 17.11 -10.86
N ALA A 54 -18.08 16.62 -10.88
CA ALA A 54 -18.97 16.79 -12.03
C ALA A 54 -19.27 18.27 -12.36
N ARG A 55 -19.25 19.15 -11.35
CA ARG A 55 -19.39 20.61 -11.52
C ARG A 55 -18.08 21.34 -11.83
N GLY A 56 -16.95 20.63 -11.90
CA GLY A 56 -15.62 21.23 -12.08
C GLY A 56 -15.11 22.00 -10.85
N GLU A 57 -15.70 21.76 -9.68
CA GLU A 57 -15.27 22.36 -8.41
C GLU A 57 -14.06 21.62 -7.83
N ILE A 58 -13.83 20.37 -8.22
CA ILE A 58 -12.61 19.64 -7.91
C ILE A 58 -11.98 19.22 -9.24
N VAL A 59 -10.72 19.57 -9.42
CA VAL A 59 -9.89 19.04 -10.50
C VAL A 59 -8.69 18.34 -9.91
N SER A 60 -8.17 17.37 -10.65
CA SER A 60 -7.03 16.57 -10.22
C SER A 60 -6.13 16.35 -11.43
N GLY A 61 -4.81 16.34 -11.24
CA GLY A 61 -3.86 16.09 -12.33
C GLY A 61 -2.46 15.73 -11.86
N GLU A 62 -1.74 15.03 -12.72
CA GLU A 62 -0.29 14.90 -12.59
C GLU A 62 0.39 16.23 -12.93
N VAL A 63 1.43 16.57 -12.18
CA VAL A 63 2.36 17.67 -12.47
C VAL A 63 3.77 17.09 -12.63
N GLY A 64 4.45 17.46 -13.72
CA GLY A 64 5.78 16.96 -14.15
C GLY A 64 6.97 17.22 -13.23
N GLU A 65 6.74 17.61 -11.97
CA GLU A 65 7.80 17.82 -10.99
C GLU A 65 8.34 16.47 -10.50
N LEU A 66 9.67 16.35 -10.37
CA LEU A 66 10.34 15.12 -9.94
C LEU A 66 10.54 15.03 -8.41
N SER A 67 10.12 16.06 -7.67
CA SER A 67 10.01 16.01 -6.22
C SER A 67 8.75 15.21 -5.83
N PRO A 68 8.84 14.23 -4.92
CA PRO A 68 7.68 13.48 -4.44
C PRO A 68 6.75 14.39 -3.64
N SER A 69 5.51 14.50 -4.09
CA SER A 69 4.49 15.30 -3.43
C SER A 69 3.11 14.95 -3.97
N THR A 70 2.13 14.93 -3.06
CA THR A 70 0.71 14.89 -3.38
C THR A 70 0.03 15.82 -2.40
N TYR A 71 -0.78 16.76 -2.89
CA TYR A 71 -1.49 17.70 -2.03
C TYR A 71 -2.71 18.30 -2.73
N VAL A 72 -3.62 18.84 -1.92
CA VAL A 72 -4.75 19.65 -2.37
C VAL A 72 -4.57 21.14 -2.06
N THR A 73 -4.94 22.00 -3.01
CA THR A 73 -4.96 23.46 -2.85
C THR A 73 -6.33 24.03 -3.21
N ARG A 74 -6.69 25.16 -2.61
CA ARG A 74 -7.95 25.86 -2.87
C ARG A 74 -7.76 26.98 -3.90
N HIS A 75 -8.59 26.97 -4.95
CA HIS A 75 -8.58 27.99 -6.01
C HIS A 75 -9.99 28.51 -6.26
N GLY A 76 -10.23 29.77 -5.88
CA GLY A 76 -11.57 30.36 -5.92
C GLY A 76 -12.56 29.58 -5.05
N ARG A 77 -13.59 29.01 -5.68
CA ARG A 77 -14.61 28.19 -5.01
C ARG A 77 -14.32 26.69 -5.03
N GLY A 78 -13.26 26.27 -5.72
CA GLY A 78 -12.95 24.86 -5.89
C GLY A 78 -11.56 24.47 -5.39
N TYR A 79 -11.15 23.27 -5.75
CA TYR A 79 -9.97 22.58 -5.27
C TYR A 79 -9.19 21.98 -6.44
N ALA A 80 -7.86 22.07 -6.37
CA ALA A 80 -6.95 21.40 -7.28
C ALA A 80 -6.12 20.39 -6.48
N ILE A 81 -6.21 19.12 -6.86
CA ILE A 81 -5.36 18.04 -6.35
C ILE A 81 -4.19 17.87 -7.33
N GLU A 82 -2.97 17.95 -6.82
CA GLU A 82 -1.75 17.71 -7.59
C GLU A 82 -1.08 16.43 -7.08
N MET A 83 -0.64 15.58 -8.00
CA MET A 83 0.34 14.54 -7.73
C MET A 83 1.56 14.78 -8.59
N HIS A 84 2.73 14.84 -7.98
CA HIS A 84 3.97 15.04 -8.72
C HIS A 84 4.44 13.73 -9.34
N SER A 85 4.99 13.79 -10.56
CA SER A 85 5.61 12.65 -11.25
C SER A 85 6.70 11.97 -10.41
N GLY A 86 7.36 12.72 -9.52
CA GLY A 86 8.35 12.18 -8.58
C GLY A 86 7.78 11.13 -7.61
N GLU A 87 6.57 11.36 -7.08
CA GLU A 87 5.90 10.42 -6.17
C GLU A 87 5.56 9.13 -6.94
N MET A 88 4.91 9.28 -8.10
CA MET A 88 4.53 8.17 -8.99
C MET A 88 5.74 7.35 -9.42
N ARG A 89 6.86 8.02 -9.73
CA ARG A 89 8.12 7.37 -10.09
C ARG A 89 8.68 6.49 -8.99
N LEU A 90 8.70 6.98 -7.74
CA LEU A 90 9.24 6.23 -6.62
C LEU A 90 8.36 5.03 -6.29
N ILE A 91 7.03 5.22 -6.25
CA ILE A 91 6.05 4.14 -6.07
C ILE A 91 6.25 3.08 -7.15
N TYR A 92 6.28 3.47 -8.42
CA TYR A 92 6.42 2.54 -9.52
C TYR A 92 7.78 1.82 -9.53
N SER A 93 8.86 2.53 -9.24
CA SER A 93 10.21 1.93 -9.21
C SER A 93 10.35 0.92 -8.07
N ALA A 94 9.80 1.22 -6.89
CA ALA A 94 9.73 0.25 -5.79
C ALA A 94 8.87 -0.96 -6.18
N ALA A 95 7.73 -0.76 -6.85
CA ALA A 95 6.85 -1.83 -7.28
C ALA A 95 7.55 -2.76 -8.29
N ARG A 96 8.33 -2.18 -9.20
CA ARG A 96 9.16 -2.92 -10.17
C ARG A 96 10.29 -3.71 -9.51
N ALA A 97 10.92 -3.15 -8.47
CA ALA A 97 11.93 -3.86 -7.70
C ALA A 97 11.34 -5.11 -7.04
N ILE A 98 10.19 -4.97 -6.36
CA ILE A 98 9.49 -6.09 -5.72
C ILE A 98 9.00 -7.11 -6.75
N ALA A 99 8.41 -6.66 -7.87
CA ALA A 99 7.95 -7.59 -8.89
C ALA A 99 9.09 -8.43 -9.49
N ALA A 100 10.31 -7.89 -9.52
CA ALA A 100 11.49 -8.57 -10.02
C ALA A 100 12.04 -9.65 -9.07
N SER A 101 11.63 -9.72 -7.80
CA SER A 101 11.97 -10.86 -6.93
C SER A 101 11.08 -12.08 -7.12
N ASP A 102 10.02 -11.98 -7.92
CA ASP A 102 9.09 -13.10 -8.09
C ASP A 102 9.73 -14.22 -8.91
N ASP A 103 9.86 -15.40 -8.31
CA ASP A 103 10.50 -16.60 -8.86
C ASP A 103 9.52 -17.69 -9.31
N GLY A 104 8.21 -17.48 -9.14
CA GLY A 104 7.24 -18.55 -9.42
C GLY A 104 5.76 -18.19 -9.45
N ARG A 105 5.34 -16.95 -9.14
CA ARG A 105 3.94 -16.53 -9.25
C ARG A 105 3.59 -16.18 -10.70
N PHE A 106 4.57 -15.67 -11.45
CA PHE A 106 4.54 -15.53 -12.90
C PHE A 106 5.32 -16.69 -13.54
N ARG A 107 4.67 -17.87 -13.64
CA ARG A 107 5.25 -19.16 -14.09
C ARG A 107 5.68 -19.23 -15.56
N ASP A 108 6.24 -18.15 -16.11
CA ASP A 108 6.94 -18.21 -17.38
C ASP A 108 8.39 -18.61 -17.08
N ALA A 109 8.84 -19.73 -17.67
CA ALA A 109 10.10 -20.43 -17.37
C ALA A 109 11.41 -19.64 -17.63
N GLU A 110 11.32 -18.36 -17.99
CA GLU A 110 12.46 -17.47 -18.26
C GLU A 110 12.51 -16.23 -17.35
N ALA A 111 11.72 -16.18 -16.27
CA ALA A 111 11.76 -15.07 -15.33
C ALA A 111 13.14 -15.01 -14.63
N SER A 112 13.91 -13.96 -14.96
CA SER A 112 15.07 -13.56 -14.14
C SER A 112 14.54 -13.06 -12.80
N SER A 113 14.52 -13.91 -11.79
CA SER A 113 14.24 -13.49 -10.42
C SER A 113 15.51 -12.93 -9.79
N LEU A 114 15.42 -11.70 -9.30
CA LEU A 114 16.41 -11.16 -8.38
C LEU A 114 16.25 -11.86 -7.04
N SER A 115 17.36 -12.12 -6.32
CA SER A 115 17.25 -12.56 -4.93
C SER A 115 16.56 -11.49 -4.08
N ALA A 116 15.93 -11.89 -2.97
CA ALA A 116 15.34 -10.94 -2.01
C ALA A 116 16.37 -9.87 -1.58
N GLU A 117 17.59 -10.30 -1.23
CA GLU A 117 18.71 -9.42 -0.89
C GLU A 117 19.05 -8.41 -2.00
N SER A 118 19.03 -8.85 -3.28
CA SER A 118 19.28 -7.98 -4.42
C SER A 118 18.16 -6.93 -4.60
N VAL A 119 16.91 -7.31 -4.34
CA VAL A 119 15.78 -6.38 -4.39
C VAL A 119 15.84 -5.38 -3.25
N GLU A 120 16.10 -5.83 -2.02
CA GLU A 120 16.26 -4.96 -0.85
C GLU A 120 17.37 -3.93 -1.07
N ALA A 121 18.53 -4.37 -1.57
CA ALA A 121 19.64 -3.47 -1.90
C ALA A 121 19.27 -2.44 -2.97
N LYS A 122 18.55 -2.84 -4.02
CA LYS A 122 18.11 -1.91 -5.07
C LYS A 122 17.06 -0.92 -4.59
N ILE A 123 16.14 -1.36 -3.73
CA ILE A 123 15.16 -0.45 -3.11
C ILE A 123 15.89 0.56 -2.21
N ALA A 124 16.86 0.11 -1.41
CA ALA A 124 17.69 1.01 -0.61
C ALA A 124 18.49 2.00 -1.49
N GLU A 125 19.04 1.54 -2.62
CA GLU A 125 19.72 2.38 -3.61
C GLU A 125 18.76 3.42 -4.21
N LEU A 126 17.52 3.03 -4.55
CA LEU A 126 16.51 3.92 -5.11
C LEU A 126 16.23 5.11 -4.18
N PHE A 127 16.03 4.85 -2.89
CA PHE A 127 15.79 5.91 -1.91
C PHE A 127 17.08 6.66 -1.52
N GLY A 128 18.23 6.00 -1.53
CA GLY A 128 19.54 6.63 -1.33
C GLY A 128 19.87 7.65 -2.42
N ASN A 129 19.58 7.33 -3.68
CA ASN A 129 19.74 8.25 -4.80
C ASN A 129 18.83 9.48 -4.65
N PHE A 130 17.62 9.28 -4.14
CA PHE A 130 16.72 10.39 -3.84
C PHE A 130 17.28 11.31 -2.75
N ASP A 131 17.79 10.77 -1.64
CA ASP A 131 18.42 11.56 -0.55
C ASP A 131 19.57 12.43 -1.09
N VAL A 132 20.39 11.89 -2.00
CA VAL A 132 21.53 12.61 -2.59
C VAL A 132 21.10 13.66 -3.62
N HIS A 133 20.10 13.39 -4.46
CA HIS A 133 19.78 14.22 -5.62
C HIS A 133 18.53 15.11 -5.42
N GLY A 134 17.71 14.85 -4.41
CA GLY A 134 16.44 15.54 -4.16
C GLY A 134 15.37 15.32 -5.23
N VAL A 135 15.58 14.38 -6.16
CA VAL A 135 14.67 14.05 -7.26
C VAL A 135 14.57 12.55 -7.47
N ALA A 136 13.38 12.08 -7.83
CA ALA A 136 13.15 10.67 -8.10
C ALA A 136 13.89 10.23 -9.38
N THR A 137 14.82 9.28 -9.23
CA THR A 137 15.54 8.65 -10.35
C THR A 137 14.81 7.40 -10.83
N SER A 138 14.83 7.11 -12.13
CA SER A 138 14.32 5.85 -12.67
C SER A 138 15.41 4.79 -12.62
N GLN A 139 15.12 3.64 -12.01
CA GLN A 139 15.96 2.45 -12.10
C GLN A 139 15.33 1.42 -13.02
N ALA A 140 16.16 0.72 -13.80
CA ALA A 140 15.72 -0.37 -14.64
C ALA A 140 15.81 -1.70 -13.87
N PHE A 141 14.71 -2.45 -13.88
CA PHE A 141 14.64 -3.79 -13.29
C PHE A 141 14.33 -4.81 -14.39
N PRO A 142 15.04 -5.94 -14.48
CA PRO A 142 14.60 -7.03 -15.34
C PRO A 142 13.21 -7.46 -14.87
N ALA A 143 12.25 -7.50 -15.80
CA ALA A 143 10.89 -7.93 -15.48
C ALA A 143 10.23 -8.54 -16.72
N THR A 144 9.40 -9.56 -16.53
CA THR A 144 8.49 -10.09 -17.56
C THR A 144 7.33 -9.12 -17.80
N ALA A 145 6.52 -9.38 -18.83
CA ALA A 145 5.31 -8.59 -19.07
C ALA A 145 4.30 -8.70 -17.90
N ALA A 146 4.19 -9.89 -17.30
CA ALA A 146 3.29 -10.13 -16.18
C ALA A 146 3.76 -9.41 -14.90
N GLN A 147 5.07 -9.46 -14.60
CA GLN A 147 5.67 -8.69 -13.49
C GLN A 147 5.47 -7.18 -13.67
N ARG A 148 5.60 -6.66 -14.90
CA ARG A 148 5.30 -5.25 -15.20
C ARG A 148 3.85 -4.91 -14.96
N ALA A 149 2.92 -5.69 -15.51
CA ALA A 149 1.49 -5.45 -15.32
C ALA A 149 1.07 -5.48 -13.84
N TRP A 150 1.69 -6.35 -13.04
CA TRP A 150 1.47 -6.39 -11.60
C TRP A 150 2.06 -5.15 -10.90
N ALA A 151 3.28 -4.74 -11.27
CA ALA A 151 3.91 -3.53 -10.73
C ALA A 151 3.10 -2.27 -11.06
N ASP A 152 2.57 -2.18 -12.29
CA ASP A 152 1.67 -1.11 -12.71
C ASP A 152 0.39 -1.11 -11.85
N ALA A 153 -0.20 -2.29 -11.63
CA ALA A 153 -1.44 -2.43 -10.85
C ALA A 153 -1.27 -2.02 -9.38
N ILE A 154 -0.22 -2.48 -8.70
CA ILE A 154 0.02 -2.13 -7.30
C ILE A 154 0.37 -0.64 -7.15
N ALA A 155 1.13 -0.07 -8.10
CA ALA A 155 1.48 1.35 -8.10
C ALA A 155 0.24 2.23 -8.32
N CYS A 156 -0.60 1.93 -9.31
CA CYS A 156 -1.86 2.64 -9.53
C CYS A 156 -2.77 2.60 -8.28
N ASN A 157 -2.82 1.48 -7.56
CA ASN A 157 -3.63 1.38 -6.34
C ASN A 157 -3.03 2.18 -5.17
N ALA A 158 -1.71 2.25 -5.06
CA ALA A 158 -1.03 3.14 -4.11
C ALA A 158 -1.33 4.61 -4.40
N GLU A 159 -1.21 5.02 -5.67
CA GLU A 159 -1.54 6.37 -6.13
C GLU A 159 -3.03 6.70 -5.89
N CYS A 160 -3.94 5.75 -6.12
CA CYS A 160 -5.36 5.90 -5.80
C CYS A 160 -5.57 6.23 -4.31
N PHE A 161 -4.87 5.58 -3.41
CA PHE A 161 -5.00 5.84 -1.97
C PHE A 161 -4.47 7.23 -1.59
N LEU A 162 -3.37 7.68 -2.20
CA LEU A 162 -2.89 9.05 -1.99
C LEU A 162 -3.90 10.08 -2.49
N LEU A 163 -4.56 9.86 -3.62
CA LEU A 163 -5.64 10.73 -4.10
C LEU A 163 -6.87 10.67 -3.18
N LEU A 164 -7.16 9.51 -2.58
CA LEU A 164 -8.23 9.33 -1.61
C LEU A 164 -7.98 10.16 -0.34
N HIS A 165 -6.73 10.24 0.12
CA HIS A 165 -6.30 11.13 1.20
C HIS A 165 -6.57 12.61 0.89
N GLU A 166 -6.22 13.07 -0.31
CA GLU A 166 -6.48 14.46 -0.71
C GLU A 166 -7.98 14.78 -0.82
N LEU A 167 -8.78 13.82 -1.28
CA LEU A 167 -10.24 13.93 -1.27
C LEU A 167 -10.80 14.02 0.16
N ALA A 168 -10.19 13.31 1.11
CA ALA A 168 -10.58 13.36 2.51
C ALA A 168 -10.35 14.74 3.13
N HIS A 169 -9.27 15.46 2.76
CA HIS A 169 -9.09 16.86 3.19
C HIS A 169 -10.21 17.78 2.72
N ILE A 170 -10.69 17.60 1.48
CA ILE A 170 -11.82 18.37 0.95
C ILE A 170 -13.09 18.03 1.72
N HIS A 171 -13.35 16.75 1.95
CA HIS A 171 -14.52 16.28 2.71
C HIS A 171 -14.54 16.80 4.15
N ASN A 172 -13.40 16.78 4.83
CA ASN A 172 -13.24 17.24 6.21
C ASN A 172 -13.28 18.78 6.34
N GLY A 173 -13.27 19.50 5.21
CA GLY A 173 -13.29 20.95 5.15
C GLY A 173 -11.97 21.62 5.57
N ASP A 174 -10.85 20.90 5.51
CA ASP A 174 -9.57 21.33 6.10
C ASP A 174 -9.01 22.60 5.45
N LEU A 175 -9.26 22.78 4.16
CA LEU A 175 -8.84 23.94 3.35
C LEU A 175 -9.74 25.18 3.50
N THR A 176 -10.81 25.09 4.28
CA THR A 176 -11.67 26.24 4.59
C THR A 176 -11.35 26.88 5.93
N ARG A 177 -10.58 26.17 6.76
CA ARG A 177 -10.16 26.61 8.09
C ARG A 177 -8.92 27.50 7.99
N PRO A 178 -8.74 28.47 8.91
CA PRO A 178 -7.49 29.21 8.99
C PRO A 178 -6.30 28.26 9.21
N PRO A 179 -5.07 28.70 8.85
CA PRO A 179 -3.85 27.97 9.19
C PRO A 179 -3.84 27.68 10.68
N GLY A 180 -3.75 26.40 11.04
CA GLY A 180 -3.61 25.97 12.43
C GLY A 180 -2.15 26.05 12.88
N ASP A 181 -1.94 25.86 14.18
CA ASP A 181 -0.62 25.46 14.67
C ASP A 181 -0.27 24.04 14.19
N GLU A 182 0.97 23.60 14.43
CA GLU A 182 1.46 22.27 14.02
C GLU A 182 0.59 21.13 14.55
N ALA A 183 0.07 21.25 15.77
CA ALA A 183 -0.78 20.24 16.38
C ALA A 183 -2.14 20.13 15.68
N GLU A 184 -2.73 21.25 15.28
CA GLU A 184 -3.96 21.29 14.51
C GLU A 184 -3.77 20.74 13.09
N VAL A 185 -2.67 21.08 12.42
CA VAL A 185 -2.39 20.50 11.09
C VAL A 185 -2.21 18.98 11.23
N ARG A 186 -1.50 18.50 12.26
CA ARG A 186 -1.37 17.06 12.52
C ARG A 186 -2.69 16.36 12.77
N ARG A 187 -3.62 16.99 13.51
CA ARG A 187 -4.98 16.45 13.68
C ARG A 187 -5.74 16.37 12.37
N ARG A 188 -5.59 17.36 11.48
CA ARG A 188 -6.22 17.34 10.15
C ARG A 188 -5.67 16.23 9.26
N GLU A 189 -4.36 16.03 9.26
CA GLU A 189 -3.73 14.91 8.54
C GLU A 189 -4.22 13.54 9.03
N ALA A 190 -4.23 13.33 10.35
CA ALA A 190 -4.77 12.11 10.94
C ALA A 190 -6.26 11.92 10.64
N ALA A 191 -7.06 12.99 10.59
CA ALA A 191 -8.47 12.92 10.22
C ALA A 191 -8.67 12.58 8.74
N ALA A 192 -7.83 13.12 7.85
CA ALA A 192 -7.86 12.78 6.42
C ALA A 192 -7.50 11.31 6.20
N ASP A 193 -6.47 10.82 6.89
CA ASP A 193 -6.09 9.40 6.90
C ASP A 193 -7.24 8.50 7.38
N ALA A 194 -7.85 8.84 8.52
CA ALA A 194 -8.96 8.06 9.07
C ALA A 194 -10.16 7.99 8.12
N THR A 195 -10.50 9.11 7.47
CA THR A 195 -11.57 9.18 6.48
C THR A 195 -11.24 8.37 5.22
N ALA A 196 -10.04 8.53 4.65
CA ALA A 196 -9.60 7.79 3.47
C ALA A 196 -9.51 6.28 3.73
N CYS A 197 -8.96 5.88 4.88
CA CYS A 197 -8.95 4.49 5.32
C CYS A 197 -10.38 3.94 5.51
N GLY A 198 -11.30 4.78 5.98
CA GLY A 198 -12.72 4.44 6.07
C GLY A 198 -13.33 4.08 4.73
N TRP A 199 -13.21 4.98 3.76
CA TRP A 199 -13.71 4.74 2.40
C TRP A 199 -13.08 3.50 1.76
N LEU A 200 -11.77 3.31 1.91
CA LEU A 200 -11.09 2.12 1.39
C LEU A 200 -11.62 0.83 2.06
N VAL A 201 -11.70 0.78 3.39
CA VAL A 201 -12.18 -0.39 4.12
C VAL A 201 -13.63 -0.72 3.74
N ASP A 202 -14.50 0.28 3.69
CA ASP A 202 -15.90 0.07 3.31
C ASP A 202 -16.01 -0.47 1.87
N TYR A 203 -15.20 0.07 0.95
CA TYR A 203 -15.16 -0.38 -0.43
C TYR A 203 -14.66 -1.82 -0.58
N VAL A 204 -13.58 -2.21 0.12
CA VAL A 204 -13.04 -3.57 0.00
C VAL A 204 -13.98 -4.62 0.61
N LEU A 205 -14.83 -4.24 1.57
CA LEU A 205 -15.79 -5.13 2.22
C LEU A 205 -17.14 -5.26 1.47
N ALA A 206 -17.64 -4.22 0.79
CA ALA A 206 -19.01 -4.20 0.25
C ALA A 206 -19.10 -4.41 -1.28
N PRO A 207 -19.92 -5.32 -1.86
CA PRO A 207 -20.96 -6.11 -1.20
C PRO A 207 -20.48 -7.49 -0.72
N LYS A 208 -19.32 -7.97 -1.19
CA LYS A 208 -18.66 -9.17 -0.69
C LYS A 208 -17.16 -8.89 -0.50
N PRO A 209 -16.59 -9.24 0.67
CA PRO A 209 -15.17 -9.02 0.92
C PRO A 209 -14.30 -9.92 0.02
N GLY A 210 -13.11 -9.43 -0.32
CA GLY A 210 -12.01 -10.31 -0.74
C GLY A 210 -11.95 -10.70 -2.22
N GLY A 211 -12.60 -9.98 -3.12
CA GLY A 211 -12.29 -10.11 -4.56
C GLY A 211 -10.82 -9.72 -4.84
N PRO A 212 -10.09 -10.41 -5.75
CA PRO A 212 -8.67 -10.13 -6.00
C PRO A 212 -8.34 -8.66 -6.29
N GLN A 213 -9.20 -7.98 -7.03
CA GLN A 213 -9.04 -6.55 -7.33
C GLN A 213 -9.09 -5.67 -6.07
N ARG A 214 -9.94 -6.00 -5.10
CA ARG A 214 -10.09 -5.25 -3.85
C ARG A 214 -8.96 -5.53 -2.88
N GLN A 215 -8.51 -6.78 -2.85
CA GLN A 215 -7.28 -7.15 -2.13
C GLN A 215 -6.09 -6.37 -2.68
N MET A 216 -6.00 -6.21 -4.02
CA MET A 216 -4.96 -5.42 -4.66
C MET A 216 -5.08 -3.92 -4.34
N LEU A 217 -6.30 -3.38 -4.21
CA LEU A 217 -6.51 -1.99 -3.78
C LEU A 217 -5.99 -1.75 -2.36
N TYR A 218 -6.35 -2.63 -1.41
CA TYR A 218 -5.83 -2.55 -0.05
C TYR A 218 -4.31 -2.72 -0.02
N ALA A 219 -3.78 -3.70 -0.76
CA ALA A 219 -2.35 -3.92 -0.83
C ALA A 219 -1.60 -2.73 -1.42
N GLY A 220 -2.18 -2.05 -2.42
CA GLY A 220 -1.63 -0.82 -2.99
C GLY A 220 -1.59 0.32 -1.98
N ALA A 221 -2.65 0.50 -1.20
CA ALA A 221 -2.69 1.51 -0.14
C ALA A 221 -1.57 1.30 0.90
N GLU A 222 -1.43 0.08 1.42
CA GLU A 222 -0.33 -0.25 2.35
C GLU A 222 1.03 -0.03 1.68
N PHE A 223 1.18 -0.48 0.43
CA PHE A 223 2.41 -0.36 -0.34
C PHE A 223 2.82 1.12 -0.53
N GLY A 224 1.89 2.00 -0.88
CA GLY A 224 2.14 3.43 -1.01
C GLY A 224 2.59 4.08 0.30
N LEU A 225 1.96 3.71 1.42
CA LEU A 225 2.39 4.17 2.75
C LEU A 225 3.80 3.65 3.09
N ARG A 226 4.13 2.41 2.73
CA ARG A 226 5.48 1.86 2.96
C ARG A 226 6.55 2.54 2.10
N VAL A 227 6.22 2.88 0.86
CA VAL A 227 7.10 3.69 0.02
C VAL A 227 7.35 5.05 0.69
N ARG A 228 6.33 5.71 1.25
CA ARG A 228 6.52 6.95 2.02
C ARG A 228 7.35 6.75 3.28
N MET A 229 7.14 5.67 4.02
CA MET A 229 7.95 5.30 5.18
C MET A 229 9.44 5.17 4.81
N ALA A 230 9.74 4.54 3.68
CA ALA A 230 11.10 4.48 3.17
C ALA A 230 11.64 5.87 2.81
N MET A 231 10.84 6.74 2.18
CA MET A 231 11.28 8.12 1.96
C MET A 231 11.57 8.88 3.27
N GLU A 232 10.73 8.74 4.30
CA GLU A 232 10.94 9.31 5.64
C GLU A 232 12.24 8.81 6.28
N ALA A 233 12.50 7.50 6.22
CA ALA A 233 13.71 6.87 6.72
C ALA A 233 14.99 7.35 5.98
N PHE A 234 14.85 7.74 4.72
CA PHE A 234 15.91 8.34 3.92
C PHE A 234 15.93 9.86 3.97
N GLY A 235 15.29 10.47 4.98
CA GLY A 235 15.44 11.89 5.29
C GLY A 235 14.48 12.82 4.54
N LEU A 236 13.57 12.29 3.71
CA LEU A 236 12.51 13.10 3.14
C LEU A 236 11.58 13.56 4.25
N LYS A 237 11.55 14.88 4.46
CA LYS A 237 10.54 15.51 5.28
C LYS A 237 9.34 15.83 4.41
N PHE A 238 8.37 14.93 4.38
CA PHE A 238 7.00 15.38 4.14
C PHE A 238 6.67 16.43 5.21
N ASN A 239 5.83 17.43 4.90
CA ASN A 239 5.46 18.47 5.86
C ASN A 239 5.26 17.84 7.25
N ALA A 240 5.97 18.33 8.29
CA ALA A 240 6.22 17.64 9.58
C ALA A 240 4.96 17.30 10.42
N THR A 241 3.81 17.46 9.80
CA THR A 241 2.47 17.38 10.34
C THR A 241 1.79 16.03 10.06
N HIS A 242 2.26 15.19 9.14
CA HIS A 242 1.67 13.86 8.99
C HIS A 242 2.04 12.94 10.18
N PRO A 243 1.14 12.03 10.62
CA PRO A 243 1.54 10.86 11.39
C PRO A 243 2.61 10.08 10.62
N SER A 244 3.47 9.34 11.34
CA SER A 244 4.48 8.53 10.65
C SER A 244 3.78 7.52 9.74
N ALA A 245 4.40 7.18 8.60
CA ALA A 245 3.81 6.21 7.70
C ALA A 245 3.55 4.84 8.37
N GLY A 246 4.38 4.46 9.35
CA GLY A 246 4.16 3.29 10.20
C GLY A 246 2.87 3.36 11.02
N ASP A 247 2.61 4.51 11.67
CA ASP A 247 1.37 4.72 12.42
C ASP A 247 0.13 4.66 11.50
N ARG A 248 0.24 5.19 10.28
CA ARG A 248 -0.83 5.16 9.28
C ARG A 248 -1.16 3.73 8.85
N VAL A 249 -0.14 2.90 8.60
CA VAL A 249 -0.33 1.47 8.29
C VAL A 249 -0.98 0.73 9.47
N ALA A 250 -0.51 0.98 10.70
CA ALA A 250 -1.08 0.36 11.89
C ALA A 250 -2.57 0.70 12.06
N ALA A 251 -2.93 1.99 11.93
CA ALA A 251 -4.32 2.45 12.01
C ALA A 251 -5.21 1.84 10.92
N MET A 252 -4.71 1.73 9.68
CA MET A 252 -5.45 1.11 8.59
C MET A 252 -5.69 -0.39 8.83
N ARG A 253 -4.70 -1.12 9.37
CA ARG A 253 -4.83 -2.53 9.74
C ARG A 253 -5.79 -2.74 10.90
N GLU A 254 -5.68 -1.92 11.94
CA GLU A 254 -6.60 -1.93 13.07
C GLU A 254 -8.04 -1.73 12.61
N ARG A 255 -8.28 -0.73 11.76
CA ARG A 255 -9.61 -0.47 11.20
C ARG A 255 -10.14 -1.65 10.39
N LEU A 256 -9.34 -2.22 9.49
CA LEU A 256 -9.76 -3.37 8.70
C LEU A 256 -10.08 -4.58 9.61
N ARG A 257 -9.21 -4.85 10.59
CA ARG A 257 -9.40 -5.96 11.54
C ARG A 257 -10.67 -5.76 12.38
N ALA A 258 -10.93 -4.56 12.86
CA ALA A 258 -12.15 -4.22 13.62
C ALA A 258 -13.42 -4.36 12.78
N ALA A 259 -13.39 -3.98 11.50
CA ALA A 259 -14.55 -4.05 10.61
C ALA A 259 -14.82 -5.46 10.06
N ALA A 260 -13.76 -6.24 9.79
CA ALA A 260 -13.86 -7.48 9.03
C ALA A 260 -13.64 -8.76 9.86
N GLY A 261 -13.08 -8.62 11.07
CA GLY A 261 -12.59 -9.73 11.88
C GLY A 261 -11.25 -10.30 11.38
N SER A 262 -10.55 -11.05 12.23
CA SER A 262 -9.20 -11.57 11.97
C SER A 262 -9.11 -12.39 10.68
N ARG A 263 -10.05 -13.33 10.44
CA ARG A 263 -10.08 -14.16 9.22
C ARG A 263 -10.12 -13.33 7.93
N THR A 264 -11.07 -12.41 7.83
CA THR A 264 -11.25 -11.59 6.62
C THR A 264 -10.10 -10.61 6.46
N PHE A 265 -9.58 -10.07 7.58
CA PHE A 265 -8.38 -9.25 7.59
C PHE A 265 -7.20 -9.98 6.93
N TYR A 266 -6.84 -11.19 7.38
CA TYR A 266 -5.73 -11.94 6.77
C TYR A 266 -6.01 -12.35 5.33
N ALA A 267 -7.28 -12.53 4.94
CA ALA A 267 -7.63 -12.76 3.55
C ALA A 267 -7.39 -11.54 2.66
N ILE A 268 -7.55 -10.32 3.19
CA ILE A 268 -7.40 -9.07 2.44
C ILE A 268 -5.95 -8.56 2.48
N ALA A 269 -5.33 -8.56 3.67
CA ALA A 269 -4.01 -8.01 3.92
C ALA A 269 -2.85 -8.95 3.53
N ASN A 270 -3.12 -10.17 3.07
CA ASN A 270 -2.07 -11.16 2.79
C ASN A 270 -0.95 -10.63 1.88
N THR A 271 -1.31 -9.96 0.79
CA THR A 271 -0.34 -9.41 -0.16
C THR A 271 0.48 -8.27 0.45
N SER A 272 -0.13 -7.42 1.28
CA SER A 272 0.61 -6.31 1.89
C SER A 272 1.52 -6.77 3.03
N LEU A 273 1.09 -7.77 3.81
CA LEU A 273 1.91 -8.39 4.84
C LEU A 273 3.17 -9.04 4.26
N ALA A 274 3.10 -9.60 3.05
CA ALA A 274 4.29 -10.09 2.35
C ALA A 274 5.32 -8.98 2.06
N PHE A 275 4.88 -7.74 1.82
CA PHE A 275 5.80 -6.62 1.59
C PHE A 275 6.49 -6.13 2.87
N ASP A 276 5.89 -6.34 4.04
CA ASP A 276 6.43 -5.83 5.32
C ASP A 276 7.86 -6.26 5.57
N GLN A 277 8.14 -7.50 5.18
CA GLN A 277 9.40 -8.19 5.39
C GLN A 277 10.52 -7.51 4.61
N MET A 278 10.26 -7.26 3.32
CA MET A 278 11.17 -6.54 2.44
C MET A 278 11.42 -5.12 2.95
N TRP A 279 10.38 -4.44 3.45
CA TRP A 279 10.53 -3.09 3.98
C TRP A 279 11.37 -3.02 5.25
N ARG A 280 11.18 -3.94 6.20
CA ARG A 280 12.03 -4.01 7.40
C ARG A 280 13.49 -4.26 7.03
N ALA A 281 13.76 -5.06 6.00
CA ALA A 281 15.11 -5.30 5.52
C ALA A 281 15.75 -4.03 4.89
N VAL A 282 14.98 -3.29 4.07
CA VAL A 282 15.42 -2.00 3.51
C VAL A 282 15.77 -0.98 4.60
N GLU A 283 14.97 -0.89 5.66
CA GLU A 283 15.24 -0.02 6.81
C GLU A 283 16.54 -0.42 7.55
N ARG A 284 16.79 -1.71 7.72
CA ARG A 284 18.03 -2.21 8.32
C ARG A 284 19.26 -1.85 7.48
N ILE A 285 19.19 -2.04 6.17
CA ILE A 285 20.26 -1.65 5.24
C ILE A 285 20.56 -0.15 5.38
N ARG A 286 19.51 0.70 5.48
CA ARG A 286 19.67 2.15 5.68
C ARG A 286 20.38 2.49 7.00
N GLN A 287 20.21 1.67 8.03
CA GLN A 287 20.89 1.81 9.32
C GLN A 287 22.32 1.26 9.32
N GLY A 288 22.81 0.74 8.17
CA GLY A 288 24.11 0.08 8.07
C GLY A 288 24.13 -1.30 8.75
N LEU A 289 22.97 -1.91 8.94
CA LEU A 289 22.81 -3.25 9.51
C LEU A 289 22.61 -4.27 8.39
N GLU A 290 23.07 -5.50 8.63
CA GLU A 290 22.74 -6.62 7.77
C GLU A 290 21.21 -6.80 7.68
N PRO A 291 20.65 -7.00 6.47
CA PRO A 291 19.25 -7.35 6.31
C PRO A 291 19.01 -8.64 7.07
N LYS A 292 18.02 -8.62 7.97
CA LYS A 292 17.66 -9.79 8.77
C LYS A 292 16.16 -9.95 8.73
N TYR A 293 15.75 -11.12 8.33
CA TYR A 293 14.36 -11.51 8.34
C TYR A 293 13.96 -11.99 9.75
N GLU A 294 13.10 -11.23 10.41
CA GLU A 294 12.51 -11.58 11.70
C GLU A 294 10.99 -11.55 11.55
N PRO A 295 10.34 -12.72 11.35
CA PRO A 295 8.90 -12.78 11.16
C PRO A 295 8.17 -12.36 12.44
N GLY A 296 7.21 -11.45 12.30
CA GLY A 296 6.24 -11.12 13.33
C GLY A 296 5.04 -12.08 13.33
N LEU A 297 4.12 -11.87 14.27
CA LEU A 297 2.91 -12.70 14.37
C LEU A 297 2.03 -12.63 13.12
N ASP A 298 1.78 -11.43 12.61
CA ASP A 298 0.98 -11.21 11.40
C ASP A 298 1.66 -11.84 10.16
N ASP A 299 3.00 -11.80 10.09
CA ASP A 299 3.80 -12.41 9.01
C ASP A 299 3.60 -13.93 8.96
N VAL A 300 3.68 -14.58 10.13
CA VAL A 300 3.51 -16.04 10.23
C VAL A 300 2.07 -16.43 9.93
N LEU A 301 1.08 -15.72 10.47
CA LEU A 301 -0.33 -16.04 10.24
C LEU A 301 -0.74 -15.87 8.77
N ALA A 302 -0.25 -14.83 8.09
CA ALA A 302 -0.45 -14.65 6.65
C ALA A 302 0.23 -15.75 5.82
N SER A 303 1.48 -16.10 6.16
CA SER A 303 2.23 -17.15 5.48
C SER A 303 1.54 -18.52 5.62
N LEU A 304 1.14 -18.88 6.84
CA LEU A 304 0.38 -20.10 7.10
C LEU A 304 -0.93 -20.12 6.33
N ARG A 305 -1.68 -19.01 6.30
CA ARG A 305 -2.91 -18.92 5.52
C ARG A 305 -2.66 -19.14 4.02
N THR A 306 -1.58 -18.59 3.48
CA THR A 306 -1.18 -18.79 2.09
C THR A 306 -0.90 -20.26 1.80
N LEU A 307 -0.05 -20.89 2.63
CA LEU A 307 0.30 -22.31 2.50
C LEU A 307 -0.94 -23.20 2.62
N THR A 308 -1.88 -22.89 3.52
CA THR A 308 -3.14 -23.61 3.63
C THR A 308 -3.98 -23.50 2.36
N VAL A 309 -4.11 -22.30 1.78
CA VAL A 309 -4.88 -22.10 0.53
C VAL A 309 -4.23 -22.86 -0.63
N GLU A 310 -2.90 -22.88 -0.71
CA GLU A 310 -2.16 -23.64 -1.72
C GLU A 310 -2.33 -25.13 -1.54
N PHE A 311 -2.21 -25.64 -0.31
CA PHE A 311 -2.43 -27.04 0.04
C PHE A 311 -3.83 -27.52 -0.39
N LEU A 312 -4.86 -26.73 -0.08
CA LEU A 312 -6.25 -27.05 -0.43
C LEU A 312 -6.52 -27.01 -1.94
N ARG A 313 -5.75 -26.21 -2.70
CA ARG A 313 -5.87 -26.10 -4.16
C ARG A 313 -5.02 -27.13 -4.91
N ALA A 314 -4.00 -27.68 -4.28
CA ALA A 314 -3.16 -28.70 -4.89
C ALA A 314 -3.98 -29.97 -5.13
N ASN A 315 -3.95 -30.48 -6.37
CA ASN A 315 -4.56 -31.75 -6.75
C ASN A 315 -3.55 -32.92 -6.71
N ASP A 316 -2.26 -32.60 -6.69
CA ASP A 316 -1.16 -33.55 -6.65
C ASP A 316 -0.70 -33.78 -5.21
N GLU A 317 -0.61 -35.04 -4.80
CA GLU A 317 -0.26 -35.41 -3.42
C GLU A 317 1.19 -35.07 -3.08
N GLY A 318 2.12 -35.20 -4.03
CA GLY A 318 3.52 -34.83 -3.83
C GLY A 318 3.69 -33.32 -3.60
N VAL A 319 2.91 -32.50 -4.30
CA VAL A 319 2.85 -31.04 -4.05
C VAL A 319 2.29 -30.74 -2.66
N ARG A 320 1.23 -31.44 -2.22
CA ARG A 320 0.66 -31.27 -0.87
C ARG A 320 1.66 -31.63 0.23
N GLU A 321 2.37 -32.75 0.07
CA GLU A 321 3.43 -33.16 1.00
C GLU A 321 4.55 -32.12 1.06
N ALA A 322 5.02 -31.61 -0.09
CA ALA A 322 6.05 -30.58 -0.15
C ALA A 322 5.63 -29.26 0.54
N ILE A 323 4.37 -28.84 0.36
CA ILE A 323 3.81 -27.66 1.04
C ILE A 323 3.77 -27.90 2.56
N LEU A 324 3.28 -29.06 2.99
CA LEU A 324 3.19 -29.41 4.41
C LEU A 324 4.57 -29.47 5.07
N ASP A 325 5.56 -30.06 4.41
CA ASP A 325 6.92 -30.16 4.93
C ASP A 325 7.61 -28.80 5.04
N THR A 326 7.42 -27.95 4.03
CA THR A 326 7.85 -26.54 4.07
C THR A 326 7.23 -25.83 5.26
N ALA A 327 5.91 -25.92 5.41
CA ALA A 327 5.18 -25.27 6.50
C ALA A 327 5.63 -25.76 7.88
N LYS A 328 5.86 -27.07 8.04
CA LYS A 328 6.38 -27.67 9.29
C LYS A 328 7.79 -27.20 9.63
N ARG A 329 8.69 -27.16 8.65
CA ARG A 329 10.06 -26.67 8.84
C ARG A 329 10.05 -25.21 9.25
N ASP A 330 9.38 -24.38 8.47
CA ASP A 330 9.35 -22.93 8.69
C ASP A 330 8.72 -22.59 10.04
N PHE A 331 7.67 -23.32 10.45
CA PHE A 331 7.05 -23.13 11.76
C PHE A 331 7.92 -23.63 12.92
N ARG A 332 8.65 -24.73 12.74
CA ARG A 332 9.55 -25.29 13.77
C ARG A 332 10.69 -24.35 14.11
N ASP A 333 11.20 -23.63 13.11
CA ASP A 333 12.34 -22.72 13.25
C ASP A 333 11.96 -21.38 13.91
N LEU A 334 10.67 -21.14 14.18
CA LEU A 334 10.20 -19.95 14.87
C LEU A 334 10.55 -19.95 16.37
N PRO A 335 10.82 -18.77 16.97
CA PRO A 335 10.94 -18.61 18.41
C PRO A 335 9.74 -19.21 19.17
N LYS A 336 10.01 -19.83 20.33
CA LYS A 336 8.98 -20.54 21.13
C LYS A 336 7.80 -19.62 21.48
N GLU A 337 8.09 -18.38 21.83
CA GLU A 337 7.12 -17.36 22.20
C GLU A 337 6.20 -17.02 21.02
N LEU A 338 6.77 -16.93 19.81
CA LEU A 338 6.03 -16.65 18.59
C LEU A 338 5.15 -17.84 18.19
N ARG A 339 5.67 -19.08 18.27
CA ARG A 339 4.86 -20.30 18.07
C ARG A 339 3.66 -20.34 19.02
N ALA A 340 3.87 -20.03 20.29
CA ALA A 340 2.80 -19.96 21.28
C ALA A 340 1.78 -18.85 20.96
N ALA A 341 2.22 -17.69 20.48
CA ALA A 341 1.34 -16.61 20.06
C ALA A 341 0.48 -17.00 18.84
N VAL A 342 1.08 -17.64 17.84
CA VAL A 342 0.38 -18.16 16.66
C VAL A 342 -0.69 -19.16 17.08
N ARG A 343 -0.36 -20.11 17.97
CA ARG A 343 -1.32 -21.08 18.52
C ARG A 343 -2.54 -20.41 19.15
N ARG A 344 -2.32 -19.37 19.97
CA ARG A 344 -3.42 -18.65 20.63
C ARG A 344 -4.33 -17.91 19.64
N GLN A 345 -3.77 -17.33 18.58
CA GLN A 345 -4.55 -16.54 17.61
C GLN A 345 -5.14 -17.36 16.46
N ALA A 346 -4.65 -18.58 16.22
CA ALA A 346 -5.05 -19.35 15.05
C ALA A 346 -6.55 -19.65 14.99
N GLY A 347 -7.21 -19.87 16.13
CA GLY A 347 -8.66 -20.06 16.18
C GLY A 347 -9.49 -18.86 15.72
N GLU A 348 -8.90 -17.65 15.68
CA GLU A 348 -9.54 -16.45 15.13
C GLU A 348 -9.33 -16.30 13.62
N VAL A 349 -8.31 -16.96 13.08
CA VAL A 349 -7.90 -16.86 11.67
C VAL A 349 -8.46 -18.03 10.85
N PHE A 350 -8.46 -19.23 11.43
CA PHE A 350 -8.91 -20.47 10.83
C PHE A 350 -10.20 -20.92 11.51
N GLU A 351 -11.25 -21.16 10.71
CA GLU A 351 -12.56 -21.54 11.23
C GLU A 351 -12.53 -22.98 11.79
N PRO A 352 -12.93 -23.22 13.05
CA PRO A 352 -12.97 -24.58 13.57
C PRO A 352 -13.84 -25.50 12.72
N GLY A 353 -13.34 -26.71 12.43
CA GLY A 353 -14.07 -27.72 11.66
C GLY A 353 -14.03 -27.53 10.14
N VAL A 354 -13.27 -26.56 9.60
CA VAL A 354 -12.92 -26.54 8.17
C VAL A 354 -11.53 -27.12 7.94
N ALA A 355 -11.27 -27.56 6.71
CA ALA A 355 -10.01 -28.21 6.33
C ALA A 355 -8.77 -27.33 6.63
N GLU A 356 -8.93 -26.00 6.56
CA GLU A 356 -7.88 -25.05 6.93
C GLU A 356 -7.43 -25.19 8.39
N TYR A 357 -8.37 -25.37 9.31
CA TYR A 357 -8.09 -25.51 10.74
C TYR A 357 -7.47 -26.87 11.06
N GLU A 358 -7.94 -27.94 10.41
CA GLU A 358 -7.34 -29.28 10.55
C GLU A 358 -5.90 -29.33 10.02
N PHE A 359 -5.63 -28.70 8.87
CA PHE A 359 -4.26 -28.54 8.35
C PHE A 359 -3.37 -27.83 9.37
N PHE A 360 -3.88 -26.75 9.97
CA PHE A 360 -3.15 -26.01 10.99
C PHE A 360 -2.91 -26.83 12.26
N LEU A 361 -3.91 -27.59 12.76
CA LEU A 361 -3.75 -28.47 13.91
C LEU A 361 -2.70 -29.57 13.65
N ALA A 362 -2.68 -30.14 12.45
CA ALA A 362 -1.67 -31.12 12.05
C ALA A 362 -0.25 -30.53 12.06
N LEU A 363 -0.11 -29.27 11.63
CA LEU A 363 1.14 -28.54 11.66
C LEU A 363 1.63 -28.28 13.09
N LEU A 364 0.72 -27.87 13.99
CA LEU A 364 1.05 -27.65 15.40
C LEU A 364 1.51 -28.93 16.09
N SER A 365 0.81 -30.04 15.83
CA SER A 365 1.07 -31.35 16.44
C SER A 365 2.42 -31.93 16.02
N ALA A 366 2.88 -31.64 14.80
CA ALA A 366 4.16 -32.10 14.29
C ALA A 366 5.39 -31.28 14.78
N SER A 367 5.14 -30.15 15.47
CA SER A 367 6.16 -29.15 15.78
C SER A 367 6.60 -29.13 17.25
N ASP A 368 5.92 -29.89 18.12
CA ASP A 368 6.30 -30.09 19.53
C ASP A 368 6.63 -31.58 19.78
N PRO A 369 7.90 -31.99 19.69
CA PRO A 369 8.32 -33.35 20.03
C PRO A 369 8.31 -33.64 21.54
N GLU A 370 8.12 -32.61 22.39
CA GLU A 370 8.07 -32.76 23.84
C GLU A 370 6.65 -32.52 24.35
N GLY A 371 6.04 -33.57 24.91
CA GLY A 371 4.65 -33.63 25.36
C GLY A 371 4.28 -32.68 26.49
N SER A 372 4.31 -31.37 26.24
CA SER A 372 3.58 -30.39 27.05
C SER A 372 2.12 -30.41 26.62
N PRO A 373 1.17 -30.78 27.51
CA PRO A 373 -0.25 -30.74 27.19
C PRO A 373 -0.67 -29.30 26.87
N ALA A 374 -1.50 -29.18 25.84
CA ALA A 374 -2.02 -27.92 25.28
C ALA A 374 -2.95 -27.16 26.23
#